data_AF-A0A1H1XP08-F1
#
_entry.id   AF-A0A1H1XP08-F1
#
_cell.length_a   1.000
_cell.length_b   1.000
_cell.length_c   1.000
_cell.angle_alpha   90.00
_cell.angle_beta   90.00
_cell.angle_gamma   90.00
#
_symmetry.space_group_name_H-M   'P 1'
#
loop_
_entity.id
_entity.type
_entity.pdbx_description
1 polymer ?
#
loop_
_entity_poly.entity_id
_entity_poly.type
_entity_poly.pdbx_seq_one_letter_code
_entity_poly.pdbx_strand_id
1 'polypeptide(L)'
;MKRFFAWGNRLHNGESSIPFVGKAKLWLMITGVLVLLSLLVPLIAGFNFGIAFKGGSQFQIDHVSDTSPKKGEDLVSDVVADSEPRLTPTGDTAVKIETNQLSDDQMQEVRDALVGGYDVKVEDVTSTFVGPEWGQDVTEKMLRALVIFVGIAMIVMALYFRTWKMSLAAIVGLFVVMIVTTGIYSATGFEITPEAVIGFLTVLSFSLYDTVVVFDKIRENTTRFKDKRNLKFSELVNLGVNQTTVRSINTSVVSVLPIASILFIGVFLLGAGTLVDISLSLFIGTIVAAASTLFVASPLYALLRANEPAVKEQEEAVRELRLKNGAEDVPPVIHAEV
;
A
#
# COMPACT_ATOMS: atom_id res chain seq x y z
N MET A 1 -14.68 -6.49 -22.85
CA MET A 1 -14.76 -5.01 -22.78
C MET A 1 -16.18 -4.47 -22.63
N LYS A 2 -17.15 -4.71 -23.54
CA LYS A 2 -18.51 -4.13 -23.44
C LYS A 2 -19.24 -4.35 -22.09
N ARG A 3 -19.12 -5.54 -21.48
CA ARG A 3 -19.72 -5.83 -20.14
C ARG A 3 -19.09 -5.03 -18.99
N PHE A 4 -17.79 -4.73 -19.05
CA PHE A 4 -17.10 -3.97 -18.00
C PHE A 4 -17.46 -2.48 -18.07
N PHE A 5 -17.49 -1.91 -19.28
CA PHE A 5 -17.97 -0.53 -19.48
C PHE A 5 -19.45 -0.38 -19.12
N ALA A 6 -20.30 -1.34 -19.48
CA ALA A 6 -21.70 -1.34 -19.07
C ALA A 6 -21.84 -1.44 -17.55
N TRP A 7 -21.07 -2.31 -16.88
CA TRP A 7 -21.06 -2.42 -15.41
C TRP A 7 -20.56 -1.14 -14.72
N GLY A 8 -19.51 -0.51 -15.25
CA GLY A 8 -19.02 0.75 -14.72
C GLY A 8 -20.01 1.91 -14.91
N ASN A 9 -20.65 2.01 -16.07
CA ASN A 9 -21.69 3.00 -16.32
C ASN A 9 -22.88 2.80 -15.37
N ARG A 10 -23.24 1.55 -15.09
CA ARG A 10 -24.28 1.20 -14.10
C ARG A 10 -23.92 1.60 -12.68
N LEU A 11 -22.65 1.45 -12.26
CA LEU A 11 -22.17 1.94 -10.96
C LEU A 11 -22.16 3.48 -10.90
N HIS A 12 -21.76 4.14 -11.98
CA HIS A 12 -21.71 5.60 -12.07
C HIS A 12 -23.12 6.22 -12.02
N ASN A 13 -24.08 5.62 -12.72
CA ASN A 13 -25.47 6.06 -12.74
C ASN A 13 -26.26 5.59 -11.49
N GLY A 14 -25.78 4.56 -10.77
CA GLY A 14 -26.48 3.99 -9.62
C GLY A 14 -27.51 2.89 -9.95
N GLU A 15 -27.49 2.36 -11.18
CA GLU A 15 -28.24 1.17 -11.65
C GLU A 15 -27.73 -0.15 -11.03
N SER A 16 -26.55 -0.12 -10.40
CA SER A 16 -25.97 -1.20 -9.60
C SER A 16 -25.25 -0.53 -8.44
N SER A 17 -25.38 -1.07 -7.21
CA SER A 17 -24.72 -0.50 -6.04
C SER A 17 -24.02 -1.57 -5.24
N ILE A 18 -22.72 -1.38 -5.00
CA ILE A 18 -21.95 -2.17 -4.05
C ILE A 18 -22.23 -1.61 -2.65
N PRO A 19 -22.62 -2.45 -1.67
CA PRO A 19 -22.97 -2.00 -0.33
C PRO A 19 -21.71 -1.79 0.54
N PHE A 20 -20.88 -0.81 0.19
CA PHE A 20 -19.69 -0.44 0.96
C PHE A 20 -20.07 0.01 2.38
N VAL A 21 -21.04 0.92 2.49
CA VAL A 21 -21.51 1.44 3.78
C VAL A 21 -22.44 0.46 4.48
N GLY A 22 -23.32 -0.22 3.73
CA GLY A 22 -24.24 -1.21 4.29
C GLY A 22 -23.52 -2.36 5.00
N LYS A 23 -22.31 -2.72 4.54
CA LYS A 23 -21.44 -3.73 5.15
C LYS A 23 -20.25 -3.12 5.92
N ALA A 24 -20.35 -1.86 6.37
CA ALA A 24 -19.24 -1.14 7.02
C ALA A 24 -18.58 -1.93 8.16
N LYS A 25 -19.38 -2.55 9.04
CA LYS A 25 -18.86 -3.33 10.17
C LYS A 25 -18.01 -4.51 9.73
N LEU A 26 -18.41 -5.20 8.65
CA LEU A 26 -17.67 -6.33 8.10
C LEU A 26 -16.32 -5.86 7.56
N TRP A 27 -16.32 -4.82 6.72
CA TRP A 27 -15.08 -4.31 6.11
C TRP A 27 -14.11 -3.75 7.14
N LEU A 28 -14.60 -3.02 8.14
CA LEU A 28 -13.76 -2.50 9.21
C LEU A 28 -13.27 -3.59 10.16
N MET A 29 -14.03 -4.67 10.36
CA MET A 29 -13.56 -5.83 11.11
C MET A 29 -12.42 -6.55 10.37
N ILE A 30 -12.59 -6.82 9.07
CA ILE A 30 -11.55 -7.41 8.22
C ILE A 30 -10.29 -6.52 8.25
N THR A 31 -10.47 -5.21 8.08
CA THR A 31 -9.36 -4.25 8.12
C THR A 31 -8.70 -4.20 9.48
N GLY A 32 -9.47 -4.23 10.56
CA GLY A 32 -8.95 -4.26 11.94
C GLY A 32 -8.09 -5.49 12.20
N VAL A 33 -8.52 -6.66 11.71
CA VAL A 33 -7.71 -7.89 11.77
C VAL A 33 -6.44 -7.75 10.93
N LEU A 34 -6.53 -7.24 9.70
CA LEU A 34 -5.36 -7.04 8.85
C LEU A 34 -4.35 -6.07 9.47
N VAL A 35 -4.81 -4.95 10.02
CA VAL A 35 -3.97 -3.97 10.72
C VAL A 35 -3.34 -4.61 11.96
N LEU A 36 -4.10 -5.36 12.75
CA LEU A 36 -3.59 -6.05 13.93
C LEU A 36 -2.50 -7.06 13.56
N LEU A 37 -2.73 -7.89 12.54
CA LEU A 37 -1.70 -8.82 12.04
C LEU A 37 -0.48 -8.06 11.52
N SER A 38 -0.68 -6.99 10.77
CA SER A 38 0.40 -6.15 10.23
C SER A 38 1.24 -5.46 11.30
N LEU A 39 0.68 -5.21 12.49
CA LEU A 39 1.41 -4.69 13.65
C LEU A 39 2.09 -5.78 14.47
N LEU A 40 1.51 -6.98 14.54
CA LEU A 40 2.06 -8.10 15.31
C LEU A 40 3.23 -8.78 14.62
N VAL A 41 3.17 -8.95 13.29
CA VAL A 41 4.22 -9.66 12.54
C VAL A 41 5.61 -9.03 12.74
N PRO A 42 5.79 -7.70 12.66
CA PRO A 42 7.08 -7.08 12.94
C PRO A 42 7.61 -7.29 14.37
N LEU A 43 6.73 -7.52 15.35
CA LEU A 43 7.17 -7.78 16.73
C LEU A 43 7.75 -9.19 16.90
N ILE A 44 7.39 -10.12 16.01
CA ILE A 44 7.82 -11.52 16.07
C ILE A 44 8.95 -11.78 15.07
N ALA A 45 8.78 -11.34 13.82
CA ALA A 45 9.71 -11.59 12.72
C ALA A 45 10.71 -10.45 12.50
N GLY A 46 10.45 -9.26 13.04
CA GLY A 46 11.25 -8.07 12.77
C GLY A 46 11.01 -7.48 11.38
N PHE A 47 11.76 -6.42 11.07
CA PHE A 47 11.85 -5.86 9.73
C PHE A 47 13.21 -6.20 9.11
N ASN A 48 13.19 -6.56 7.83
CA ASN A 48 14.40 -6.77 7.08
C ASN A 48 14.86 -5.43 6.46
N PHE A 49 15.70 -4.66 7.16
CA PHE A 49 16.29 -3.45 6.57
C PHE A 49 17.54 -3.79 5.77
N GLY A 50 17.66 -3.19 4.58
CA GLY A 50 18.84 -3.36 3.73
C GLY A 50 20.10 -2.69 4.28
N ILE A 51 21.25 -3.00 3.68
CA ILE A 51 22.55 -2.39 4.04
C ILE A 51 22.54 -0.86 4.02
N ALA A 52 21.64 -0.26 3.25
CA ALA A 52 21.49 1.18 3.18
C ALA A 52 21.03 1.83 4.51
N PHE A 53 20.37 1.07 5.39
CA PHE A 53 20.00 1.55 6.73
C PHE A 53 20.95 1.05 7.83
N LYS A 54 21.53 -0.15 7.65
CA LYS A 54 22.40 -0.80 8.64
C LYS A 54 23.88 -0.43 8.52
N GLY A 55 24.33 -0.06 7.32
CA GLY A 55 25.74 -0.08 6.93
C GLY A 55 26.24 -1.51 6.69
N GLY A 56 27.15 -1.68 5.74
CA GLY A 56 27.69 -3.00 5.38
C GLY A 56 28.12 -3.10 3.92
N SER A 57 28.53 -4.30 3.52
CA SER A 57 28.90 -4.63 2.14
C SER A 57 27.87 -5.57 1.51
N GLN A 58 27.56 -5.35 0.24
CA GLN A 58 26.61 -6.15 -0.55
C GLN A 58 27.25 -6.60 -1.86
N PHE A 59 26.96 -7.84 -2.25
CA PHE A 59 27.35 -8.43 -3.52
C PHE A 59 26.09 -8.93 -4.24
N GLN A 60 25.82 -8.38 -5.42
CA GLN A 60 24.80 -8.89 -6.33
C GLN A 60 25.51 -9.77 -7.37
N ILE A 61 25.06 -11.00 -7.52
CA ILE A 61 25.60 -11.97 -8.45
C ILE A 61 24.49 -12.45 -9.37
N ASP A 62 24.66 -12.22 -10.66
CA ASP A 62 23.73 -12.68 -11.69
C ASP A 62 24.26 -13.94 -12.39
N HIS A 63 23.38 -14.62 -13.13
CA HIS A 63 23.68 -15.84 -13.89
C HIS A 63 24.21 -17.03 -13.05
N VAL A 64 23.83 -17.12 -11.77
CA VAL A 64 24.22 -18.26 -10.93
C VAL A 64 23.43 -19.52 -11.28
N SER A 65 24.09 -20.68 -11.17
CA SER A 65 23.48 -22.00 -11.36
C SER A 65 22.88 -22.59 -10.08
N ASP A 66 23.30 -22.06 -8.91
CA ASP A 66 22.86 -22.50 -7.60
C ASP A 66 22.51 -21.25 -6.78
N THR A 67 21.27 -21.18 -6.30
CA THR A 67 20.77 -20.07 -5.48
C THR A 67 20.65 -20.45 -4.00
N SER A 68 21.23 -21.58 -3.59
CA SER A 68 21.17 -22.04 -2.21
C SER A 68 21.90 -21.07 -1.27
N PRO A 69 21.26 -20.63 -0.18
CA PRO A 69 21.86 -19.66 0.74
C PRO A 69 23.22 -20.11 1.28
N LYS A 70 23.30 -21.40 1.62
CA LYS A 70 24.49 -21.98 2.22
C LYS A 70 25.74 -21.85 1.36
N LYS A 71 25.63 -22.05 0.04
CA LYS A 71 26.80 -21.96 -0.85
C LYS A 71 27.41 -20.56 -0.83
N GLY A 72 26.58 -19.53 -0.96
CA GLY A 72 27.05 -18.15 -0.95
C GLY A 72 27.56 -17.71 0.41
N GLU A 73 26.85 -18.08 1.48
CA GLU A 73 27.27 -17.79 2.86
C GLU A 73 28.62 -18.45 3.18
N ASP A 74 28.80 -19.73 2.85
CA ASP A 74 30.06 -20.46 3.06
C ASP A 74 31.21 -19.82 2.26
N LEU A 75 31.00 -19.46 0.98
CA LEU A 75 32.02 -18.80 0.15
C LEU A 75 32.51 -17.47 0.73
N VAL A 76 31.63 -16.70 1.37
CA VAL A 76 32.02 -15.44 2.00
C VAL A 76 32.68 -15.68 3.36
N SER A 77 32.13 -16.58 4.18
CA SER A 77 32.69 -16.93 5.48
C SER A 77 34.07 -17.60 5.41
N ASP A 78 34.35 -18.34 4.34
CA ASP A 78 35.66 -18.95 4.10
C ASP A 78 36.77 -17.91 3.85
N VAL A 79 36.41 -16.74 3.29
CA VAL A 79 37.34 -15.62 3.06
C VAL A 79 37.41 -14.72 4.30
N VAL A 80 36.25 -14.36 4.85
CA VAL A 80 36.14 -13.49 6.01
C VAL A 80 35.24 -14.14 7.05
N ALA A 81 35.84 -14.79 8.06
CA ALA A 81 35.12 -15.58 9.07
C ALA A 81 34.07 -14.76 9.86
N ASP A 82 34.36 -13.49 10.15
CA ASP A 82 33.48 -12.61 10.94
C ASP A 82 32.53 -11.76 10.07
N SER A 83 32.26 -12.15 8.83
CA SER A 83 31.49 -11.34 7.86
C SER A 83 29.96 -11.36 8.04
N GLU A 84 29.44 -12.27 8.86
CA GLU A 84 27.99 -12.50 9.08
C GLU A 84 27.16 -12.45 7.78
N PRO A 85 27.49 -13.28 6.76
CA PRO A 85 26.85 -13.20 5.47
C PRO A 85 25.40 -13.65 5.55
N ARG A 86 24.54 -12.99 4.78
CA ARG A 86 23.15 -13.40 4.57
C ARG A 86 22.83 -13.37 3.09
N LEU A 87 22.46 -14.52 2.56
CA LEU A 87 22.04 -14.64 1.17
C LEU A 87 20.52 -14.51 1.02
N THR A 88 20.11 -13.71 0.04
CA THR A 88 18.72 -13.63 -0.42
C THR A 88 18.69 -13.99 -1.91
N PRO A 89 17.97 -15.06 -2.32
CA PRO A 89 17.71 -15.33 -3.73
C PRO A 89 16.88 -14.20 -4.33
N THR A 90 17.32 -13.69 -5.47
CA THR A 90 16.65 -12.56 -6.15
C THR A 90 15.98 -12.95 -7.46
N GLY A 91 16.19 -14.19 -7.89
CA GLY A 91 15.49 -14.89 -8.96
C GLY A 91 15.97 -16.35 -8.98
N ASP A 92 15.61 -17.07 -10.04
CA ASP A 92 16.06 -18.46 -10.21
C ASP A 92 17.57 -18.55 -10.54
N THR A 93 18.16 -17.45 -11.04
CA THR A 93 19.56 -17.38 -11.49
C THR A 93 20.30 -16.15 -10.95
N ALA A 94 19.81 -15.55 -9.87
CA ALA A 94 20.43 -14.37 -9.28
C ALA A 94 20.35 -14.43 -7.75
N VAL A 95 21.42 -13.99 -7.09
CA VAL A 95 21.51 -13.95 -5.62
C VAL A 95 22.11 -12.63 -5.16
N LYS A 96 21.66 -12.20 -3.99
CA LYS A 96 22.22 -11.06 -3.27
C LYS A 96 22.78 -11.52 -1.95
N ILE A 97 24.02 -11.14 -1.65
CA ILE A 97 24.69 -11.45 -0.40
C ILE A 97 24.98 -10.14 0.32
N GLU A 98 24.48 -10.01 1.54
CA GLU A 98 24.76 -8.88 2.43
C GLU A 98 25.68 -9.35 3.56
N THR A 99 26.59 -8.49 3.99
CA THR A 99 27.56 -8.75 5.06
C THR A 99 27.66 -7.51 5.95
N ASN A 100 28.35 -7.65 7.09
CA ASN A 100 28.83 -6.48 7.83
C ASN A 100 29.87 -5.68 7.00
N GLN A 101 30.48 -4.65 7.60
CA GLN A 101 31.41 -3.78 6.88
C GLN A 101 32.71 -4.51 6.60
N LEU A 102 33.01 -4.71 5.31
CA LEU A 102 34.28 -5.25 4.84
C LEU A 102 35.22 -4.13 4.40
N SER A 103 36.53 -4.31 4.59
CA SER A 103 37.54 -3.43 3.99
C SER A 103 37.58 -3.58 2.47
N ASP A 104 38.22 -2.63 1.77
CA ASP A 104 38.37 -2.69 0.31
C ASP A 104 39.09 -3.99 -0.14
N ASP A 105 40.13 -4.39 0.59
CA ASP A 105 40.87 -5.63 0.33
C ASP A 105 39.97 -6.86 0.54
N GLN A 106 39.21 -6.90 1.63
CA GLN A 106 38.28 -7.99 1.93
C GLN A 106 37.15 -8.07 0.89
N MET A 107 36.62 -6.94 0.43
CA MET A 107 35.59 -6.92 -0.61
C MET A 107 36.12 -7.49 -1.92
N GLN A 108 37.37 -7.18 -2.28
CA GLN A 108 37.99 -7.71 -3.49
C GLN A 108 38.23 -9.22 -3.37
N GLU A 109 38.74 -9.71 -2.24
CA GLU A 109 38.92 -11.15 -1.98
C GLU A 109 37.60 -11.91 -2.02
N VAL A 110 36.55 -11.38 -1.38
CA VAL A 110 35.20 -11.96 -1.40
C VAL A 110 34.64 -11.97 -2.82
N ARG A 111 34.81 -10.88 -3.58
CA ARG A 111 34.37 -10.82 -4.98
C ARG A 111 35.04 -11.89 -5.82
N ASP A 112 36.35 -12.07 -5.69
CA ASP A 112 37.10 -13.07 -6.46
C ASP A 112 36.70 -14.50 -6.07
N ALA A 113 36.44 -14.76 -4.78
CA ALA A 113 35.91 -16.04 -4.31
C ALA A 113 34.50 -16.33 -4.84
N LEU A 114 33.62 -15.32 -4.89
CA LEU A 114 32.27 -15.45 -5.45
C LEU A 114 32.29 -15.72 -6.95
N VAL A 115 33.15 -15.04 -7.71
CA VAL A 115 33.36 -15.28 -9.14
C VAL A 115 33.77 -16.74 -9.39
N GLY A 116 34.77 -17.23 -8.66
CA GLY A 116 35.25 -18.62 -8.81
C GLY A 116 34.27 -19.67 -8.28
N GLY A 117 33.61 -19.41 -7.16
CA GLY A 117 32.69 -20.34 -6.51
C GLY A 117 31.36 -20.52 -7.25
N TYR A 118 30.89 -19.49 -7.96
CA TYR A 118 29.70 -19.56 -8.80
C TYR A 118 29.97 -19.85 -10.28
N ASP A 119 31.24 -19.83 -10.72
CA ASP A 119 31.64 -19.99 -12.12
C ASP A 119 30.97 -18.95 -13.05
N VAL A 120 30.94 -17.70 -12.60
CA VAL A 120 30.35 -16.55 -13.30
C VAL A 120 31.43 -15.59 -13.79
N LYS A 121 31.10 -14.61 -14.62
CA LYS A 121 32.08 -13.59 -15.04
C LYS A 121 32.22 -12.53 -13.96
N VAL A 122 33.37 -11.87 -13.95
CA VAL A 122 33.65 -10.71 -13.07
C VAL A 122 32.61 -9.59 -13.27
N GLU A 123 32.07 -9.45 -14.48
CA GLU A 123 31.03 -8.49 -14.84
C GLU A 123 29.66 -8.83 -14.22
N ASP A 124 29.41 -10.10 -13.89
CA ASP A 124 28.17 -10.56 -13.27
C ASP A 124 28.17 -10.35 -11.74
N VAL A 125 29.29 -9.91 -11.15
CA VAL A 125 29.42 -9.65 -9.71
C VAL A 125 29.60 -8.16 -9.45
N THR A 126 28.54 -7.55 -8.93
CA THR A 126 28.51 -6.13 -8.51
C THR A 126 28.64 -6.02 -7.00
N SER A 127 29.67 -5.33 -6.52
CA SER A 127 29.90 -5.05 -5.09
C SER A 127 29.50 -3.61 -4.75
N THR A 128 28.80 -3.42 -3.64
CA THR A 128 28.39 -2.11 -3.10
C THR A 128 28.75 -2.02 -1.63
N PHE A 129 29.32 -0.90 -1.20
CA PHE A 129 29.63 -0.60 0.19
C PHE A 129 28.81 0.58 0.69
N VAL A 130 28.26 0.46 1.90
CA VAL A 130 27.60 1.55 2.60
C VAL A 130 28.26 1.78 3.95
N GLY A 131 28.87 2.96 4.10
CA GLY A 131 29.49 3.38 5.35
C GLY A 131 28.46 3.72 6.45
N PRO A 132 28.88 3.64 7.73
CA PRO A 132 28.00 3.83 8.87
C PRO A 132 27.39 5.24 8.94
N GLU A 133 28.17 6.27 8.61
CA GLU A 133 27.68 7.65 8.57
C GLU A 133 26.58 7.83 7.52
N TRP A 134 26.77 7.24 6.34
CA TRP A 134 25.77 7.32 5.27
C TRP A 134 24.47 6.61 5.67
N GLY A 135 24.57 5.41 6.26
CA GLY A 135 23.39 4.65 6.69
C GLY A 135 22.57 5.39 7.75
N GLN A 136 23.25 5.99 8.73
CA GLN A 136 22.60 6.81 9.75
C GLN A 136 21.93 8.04 9.14
N ASP A 137 22.63 8.76 8.26
CA ASP A 137 22.12 9.96 7.58
C ASP A 137 20.87 9.65 6.75
N VAL A 138 20.88 8.55 6.00
CA VAL A 138 19.76 8.13 5.15
C VAL A 138 18.56 7.72 6.00
N THR A 139 18.80 6.94 7.06
CA THR A 139 17.76 6.55 8.02
C THR A 139 17.06 7.78 8.60
N GLU A 140 17.83 8.75 9.08
CA GLU A 140 17.31 9.97 9.69
C GLU A 140 16.51 10.81 8.68
N LYS A 141 17.04 10.99 7.47
CA LYS A 141 16.37 11.75 6.40
C LYS A 141 15.05 11.09 5.99
N MET A 142 15.01 9.77 5.86
CA MET A 142 13.80 9.02 5.47
C MET A 142 12.72 9.06 6.56
N LEU A 143 13.10 8.89 7.83
CA LEU A 143 12.17 9.03 8.95
C LEU A 143 11.61 10.45 9.05
N ARG A 144 12.47 11.48 8.89
CA ARG A 144 12.04 12.88 8.85
C ARG A 144 11.09 13.14 7.68
N ALA A 145 11.41 12.65 6.48
CA ALA A 145 10.55 12.80 5.31
C ALA A 145 9.16 12.19 5.53
N LEU A 146 9.10 10.99 6.11
CA LEU A 146 7.83 10.33 6.45
C LEU A 146 7.01 11.14 7.45
N VAL A 147 7.61 11.59 8.56
CA VAL A 147 6.91 12.36 9.59
C VAL A 147 6.42 13.70 9.03
N ILE A 148 7.25 14.41 8.28
CA ILE A 148 6.89 15.68 7.64
C ILE A 148 5.75 15.47 6.65
N PHE A 149 5.84 14.44 5.80
CA PHE A 149 4.80 14.10 4.83
C PHE A 149 3.46 13.82 5.52
N VAL A 150 3.44 12.95 6.53
CA VAL A 150 2.22 12.61 7.27
C VAL A 150 1.66 13.84 7.98
N GLY A 151 2.52 14.66 8.59
CA GLY A 151 2.14 15.93 9.22
C GLY A 151 1.46 16.89 8.24
N ILE A 152 2.08 17.13 7.08
CA ILE A 152 1.52 17.98 6.03
C ILE A 152 0.21 17.38 5.49
N ALA A 153 0.16 16.08 5.22
CA ALA A 153 -1.04 15.42 4.73
C ALA A 153 -2.22 15.57 5.71
N MET A 154 -1.97 15.42 7.02
CA MET A 154 -2.98 15.65 8.06
C MET A 154 -3.46 17.11 8.07
N ILE A 155 -2.55 18.09 7.98
CA ILE A 155 -2.91 19.51 7.94
C ILE A 155 -3.75 19.81 6.69
N VAL A 156 -3.33 19.33 5.52
CA VAL A 156 -4.06 19.51 4.26
C VAL A 156 -5.45 18.90 4.37
N MET A 157 -5.58 17.67 4.87
CA MET A 157 -6.88 17.02 5.05
C MET A 157 -7.77 17.73 6.08
N ALA A 158 -7.19 18.29 7.14
CA ALA A 158 -7.93 19.06 8.14
C ALA A 158 -8.46 20.38 7.57
N LEU A 159 -7.65 21.09 6.79
CA LEU A 159 -8.03 22.37 6.15
C LEU A 159 -9.00 22.16 5.00
N TYR A 160 -8.77 21.13 4.20
CA TYR A 160 -9.57 20.82 3.01
C TYR A 160 -10.96 20.29 3.40
N PHE A 161 -11.00 19.26 4.24
CA PHE A 161 -12.24 18.68 4.71
C PHE A 161 -12.75 19.48 5.91
N ARG A 162 -13.68 20.41 5.65
CA ARG A 162 -14.33 21.27 6.67
C ARG A 162 -15.07 20.52 7.79
N THR A 163 -15.12 19.19 7.77
CA THR A 163 -15.72 18.35 8.81
C THR A 163 -14.64 17.46 9.39
N TRP A 164 -14.34 17.60 10.68
CA TRP A 164 -13.28 16.83 11.35
C TRP A 164 -13.43 15.31 11.20
N LYS A 165 -14.67 14.80 11.11
CA LYS A 165 -14.96 13.37 10.90
C LYS A 165 -14.55 12.87 9.50
N MET A 166 -14.62 13.73 8.48
CA MET A 166 -14.09 13.40 7.16
C MET A 166 -12.57 13.33 7.21
N SER A 167 -11.92 14.34 7.80
CA SER A 167 -10.46 14.36 7.96
C SER A 167 -9.97 13.14 8.74
N LEU A 168 -10.63 12.79 9.85
CA LEU A 168 -10.28 11.61 10.65
C LEU A 168 -10.40 10.32 9.83
N ALA A 169 -11.51 10.12 9.12
CA ALA A 169 -11.70 8.91 8.33
C ALA A 169 -10.68 8.78 7.19
N ALA A 170 -10.34 9.91 6.55
CA ALA A 170 -9.31 9.98 5.51
C ALA A 170 -7.91 9.67 6.06
N ILE A 171 -7.54 10.26 7.20
CA ILE A 171 -6.26 10.02 7.89
C ILE A 171 -6.14 8.57 8.34
N VAL A 172 -7.20 7.99 8.92
CA VAL A 172 -7.20 6.57 9.30
C VAL A 172 -7.01 5.68 8.07
N GLY A 173 -7.66 5.99 6.95
CA GLY A 173 -7.42 5.29 5.69
C GLY A 173 -5.95 5.32 5.25
N LEU A 174 -5.30 6.47 5.37
CA LEU A 174 -3.87 6.64 5.05
C LEU A 174 -2.96 5.80 5.95
N PHE A 175 -3.23 5.79 7.27
CA PHE A 175 -2.49 4.95 8.21
C PHE A 175 -2.68 3.47 7.93
N VAL A 176 -3.90 3.04 7.57
CA VAL A 176 -4.15 1.65 7.17
C VAL A 176 -3.32 1.27 5.95
N VAL A 177 -3.21 2.15 4.94
CA VAL A 177 -2.34 1.89 3.78
C VAL A 177 -0.89 1.68 4.21
N MET A 178 -0.37 2.58 5.06
CA MET A 178 1.00 2.50 5.54
C MET A 178 1.25 1.22 6.34
N ILE A 179 0.43 0.96 7.36
CA ILE A 179 0.60 -0.16 8.29
C ILE A 179 0.46 -1.50 7.55
N VAL A 180 -0.54 -1.64 6.68
CA VAL A 180 -0.75 -2.90 5.96
C VAL A 180 0.38 -3.13 4.95
N THR A 181 0.84 -2.09 4.26
CA THR A 181 1.95 -2.22 3.30
C THR A 181 3.25 -2.61 4.00
N THR A 182 3.61 -1.94 5.11
CA THR A 182 4.82 -2.30 5.88
C THR A 182 4.68 -3.65 6.57
N GLY A 183 3.48 -4.00 7.05
CA GLY A 183 3.19 -5.32 7.62
C GLY A 183 3.38 -6.45 6.61
N ILE A 184 2.99 -6.24 5.34
CA ILE A 184 3.25 -7.20 4.26
C ILE A 184 4.77 -7.37 4.05
N TYR A 185 5.54 -6.29 4.03
CA TYR A 185 7.01 -6.35 3.93
C TYR A 185 7.65 -7.19 5.04
N SER A 186 7.22 -6.97 6.29
CA SER A 186 7.69 -7.77 7.42
C SER A 186 7.27 -9.24 7.30
N ALA A 187 6.02 -9.51 6.88
CA ALA A 187 5.49 -10.87 6.77
C ALA A 187 6.16 -11.71 5.68
N THR A 188 6.53 -11.08 4.56
CA THR A 188 7.22 -11.75 3.45
C THR A 188 8.74 -11.78 3.62
N GLY A 189 9.28 -11.00 4.56
CA GLY A 189 10.72 -10.81 4.73
C GLY A 189 11.35 -9.95 3.62
N PHE A 190 10.52 -9.24 2.83
CA PHE A 190 11.03 -8.31 1.83
C PHE A 190 11.84 -7.21 2.49
N GLU A 191 12.90 -6.84 1.79
CA GLU A 191 13.82 -5.84 2.28
C GLU A 191 13.23 -4.44 2.17
N ILE A 192 13.39 -3.67 3.24
CA ILE A 192 13.10 -2.25 3.27
C ILE A 192 14.41 -1.54 2.92
N THR A 193 14.46 -1.03 1.69
CA THR A 193 15.52 -0.17 1.16
C THR A 193 15.02 1.29 1.07
N PRO A 194 15.91 2.29 0.94
CA PRO A 194 15.52 3.68 0.70
C PRO A 194 14.57 3.82 -0.51
N GLU A 195 14.82 3.03 -1.54
CA GLU A 195 13.99 2.84 -2.72
C GLU A 195 12.56 2.42 -2.36
N ALA A 196 12.41 1.40 -1.50
CA ALA A 196 11.10 0.97 -1.02
C ALA A 196 10.37 2.08 -0.23
N VAL A 197 11.10 2.88 0.57
CA VAL A 197 10.52 4.01 1.30
C VAL A 197 10.02 5.11 0.36
N ILE A 198 10.76 5.40 -0.72
CA ILE A 198 10.29 6.30 -1.78
C ILE A 198 8.98 5.78 -2.38
N GLY A 199 8.90 4.47 -2.63
CA GLY A 199 7.66 3.82 -3.08
C GLY A 199 6.51 3.97 -2.08
N PHE A 200 6.75 3.80 -0.77
CA PHE A 200 5.73 4.04 0.26
C PHE A 200 5.19 5.47 0.24
N LEU A 201 6.08 6.48 0.21
CA LEU A 201 5.67 7.90 0.14
C LEU A 201 4.88 8.21 -1.14
N THR A 202 5.27 7.61 -2.26
CA THR A 202 4.59 7.75 -3.53
C THR A 202 3.17 7.15 -3.47
N VAL A 203 3.02 5.94 -2.93
CA VAL A 203 1.72 5.29 -2.72
C VAL A 203 0.82 6.12 -1.82
N LEU A 204 1.36 6.67 -0.72
CA LEU A 204 0.58 7.53 0.16
C LEU A 204 0.06 8.74 -0.61
N SER A 205 0.87 9.37 -1.45
CA SER A 205 0.44 10.49 -2.31
C SER A 205 -0.71 10.11 -3.26
N PHE A 206 -0.63 8.93 -3.88
CA PHE A 206 -1.72 8.39 -4.71
C PHE A 206 -2.99 8.13 -3.88
N SER A 207 -2.85 7.55 -2.69
CA SER A 207 -3.96 7.29 -1.77
C SER A 207 -4.67 8.58 -1.34
N LEU A 208 -3.90 9.65 -1.07
CA LEU A 208 -4.45 10.97 -0.73
C LEU A 208 -5.33 11.51 -1.87
N TYR A 209 -4.85 11.44 -3.12
CA TYR A 209 -5.59 11.93 -4.28
C TYR A 209 -6.93 11.20 -4.48
N ASP A 210 -6.91 9.86 -4.39
CA ASP A 210 -8.14 9.06 -4.50
C ASP A 210 -9.12 9.36 -3.36
N THR A 211 -8.60 9.47 -2.13
CA THR A 211 -9.40 9.82 -0.95
C THR A 211 -10.10 11.17 -1.11
N VAL A 212 -9.39 12.19 -1.61
CA VAL A 212 -9.98 13.52 -1.87
C VAL A 212 -11.16 13.43 -2.82
N VAL A 213 -11.02 12.72 -3.94
CA VAL A 213 -12.08 12.68 -4.94
C VAL A 213 -13.29 11.89 -4.47
N VAL A 214 -13.08 10.77 -3.78
CA VAL A 214 -14.19 10.00 -3.19
C VAL A 214 -14.91 10.82 -2.13
N PHE A 215 -14.17 11.50 -1.25
CA PHE A 215 -14.76 12.30 -0.17
C PHE A 215 -15.44 13.57 -0.68
N ASP A 216 -14.97 14.16 -1.78
CA ASP A 216 -15.67 15.24 -2.46
C ASP A 216 -17.02 14.78 -2.99
N LYS A 217 -17.10 13.60 -3.61
CA LYS A 217 -18.38 13.04 -4.07
C LYS A 217 -19.31 12.70 -2.91
N ILE A 218 -18.78 12.14 -1.82
CA ILE A 218 -19.54 11.91 -0.59
C ILE A 218 -20.07 13.24 -0.04
N ARG A 219 -19.25 14.29 0.00
CA ARG A 219 -19.64 15.63 0.45
C ARG A 219 -20.70 16.24 -0.44
N GLU A 220 -20.57 16.14 -1.76
CA GLU A 220 -21.56 16.61 -2.73
C GLU A 220 -22.92 15.93 -2.48
N ASN A 221 -22.93 14.60 -2.30
CA ASN A 221 -24.16 13.84 -2.08
C ASN A 221 -24.77 14.08 -0.69
N THR A 222 -23.95 14.31 0.33
CA THR A 222 -24.40 14.55 1.71
C THR A 222 -24.64 16.04 2.01
N THR A 223 -24.33 16.94 1.08
CA THR A 223 -24.66 18.36 1.22
C THR A 223 -26.17 18.53 1.28
N ARG A 224 -26.65 19.27 2.28
CA ARG A 224 -28.08 19.46 2.57
C ARG A 224 -28.84 18.14 2.70
N PHE A 225 -28.22 17.10 3.25
CA PHE A 225 -28.87 15.80 3.45
C PHE A 225 -30.17 15.89 4.25
N LYS A 226 -30.30 16.88 5.15
CA LYS A 226 -31.52 17.18 5.92
C LYS A 226 -32.73 17.50 5.05
N ASP A 227 -32.53 17.99 3.84
CA ASP A 227 -33.61 18.34 2.91
C ASP A 227 -33.99 17.13 2.03
N LYS A 228 -33.13 16.11 2.00
CA LYS A 228 -33.33 14.89 1.21
C LYS A 228 -34.18 13.89 2.00
N ARG A 229 -35.25 13.41 1.36
CA ARG A 229 -36.21 12.45 1.94
C ARG A 229 -36.31 11.13 1.16
N ASN A 230 -35.59 11.02 0.05
CA ASN A 230 -35.53 9.84 -0.81
C ASN A 230 -34.47 8.82 -0.37
N LEU A 231 -33.33 9.32 0.14
CA LEU A 231 -32.18 8.51 0.54
C LEU A 231 -31.77 8.83 1.98
N LYS A 232 -31.42 7.79 2.73
CA LYS A 232 -30.78 7.91 4.05
C LYS A 232 -29.38 8.50 3.91
N PHE A 233 -28.87 9.12 4.96
CA PHE A 233 -27.49 9.62 4.99
C PHE A 233 -26.47 8.54 4.60
N SER A 234 -26.57 7.35 5.19
CA SER A 234 -25.72 6.19 4.88
C SER A 234 -25.78 5.78 3.40
N GLU A 235 -26.96 5.87 2.78
CA GLU A 235 -27.16 5.60 1.35
C GLU A 235 -26.57 6.69 0.47
N LEU A 236 -26.64 7.96 0.88
CA LEU A 236 -25.98 9.09 0.18
C LEU A 236 -24.45 8.94 0.20
N VAL A 237 -23.88 8.50 1.32
CA VAL A 237 -22.44 8.17 1.39
C VAL A 237 -22.12 7.00 0.45
N ASN A 238 -22.90 5.92 0.50
CA ASN A 238 -22.69 4.75 -0.37
C ASN A 238 -22.78 5.12 -1.85
N LEU A 239 -23.72 5.99 -2.22
CA LEU A 239 -23.84 6.53 -3.58
C LEU A 239 -22.58 7.29 -4.00
N GLY A 240 -22.04 8.14 -3.13
CA GLY A 240 -20.81 8.89 -3.41
C GLY A 240 -19.64 7.96 -3.74
N VAL A 241 -19.47 6.89 -2.96
CA VAL A 241 -18.45 5.87 -3.20
C VAL A 241 -18.67 5.14 -4.52
N ASN A 242 -19.91 4.72 -4.82
CA ASN A 242 -20.20 4.00 -6.06
C ASN A 242 -19.96 4.85 -7.32
N GLN A 243 -20.30 6.14 -7.26
CA GLN A 243 -20.08 7.08 -8.37
C GLN A 243 -18.60 7.28 -8.72
N THR A 244 -17.70 7.12 -7.74
CA THR A 244 -16.25 7.24 -7.94
C THR A 244 -15.55 5.90 -8.10
N THR A 245 -16.17 4.78 -7.73
CA THR A 245 -15.54 3.44 -7.71
C THR A 245 -14.88 3.08 -9.04
N VAL A 246 -15.57 3.31 -10.17
CA VAL A 246 -15.03 3.00 -11.51
C VAL A 246 -13.81 3.87 -11.84
N ARG A 247 -13.86 5.14 -11.46
CA ARG A 247 -12.73 6.06 -11.62
C ARG A 247 -11.54 5.58 -10.78
N SER A 248 -11.76 5.29 -9.49
CA SER A 248 -10.72 4.79 -8.58
C SER A 248 -10.10 3.51 -9.10
N ILE A 249 -10.92 2.52 -9.49
CA ILE A 249 -10.43 1.26 -10.11
C ILE A 249 -9.63 1.56 -11.37
N ASN A 250 -10.12 2.40 -12.27
CA ASN A 250 -9.40 2.72 -13.52
C ASN A 250 -8.06 3.39 -13.24
N THR A 251 -8.00 4.36 -12.34
CA THR A 251 -6.75 5.02 -11.96
C THR A 251 -5.78 4.01 -11.34
N SER A 252 -6.23 3.18 -10.40
CA SER A 252 -5.39 2.13 -9.79
C SER A 252 -4.90 1.11 -10.81
N VAL A 253 -5.74 0.63 -11.73
CA VAL A 253 -5.35 -0.34 -12.77
C VAL A 253 -4.33 0.30 -13.74
N VAL A 254 -4.57 1.53 -14.18
CA VAL A 254 -3.65 2.24 -15.07
C VAL A 254 -2.29 2.50 -14.41
N SER A 255 -2.27 2.73 -13.09
CA SER A 255 -1.02 2.86 -12.32
C SER A 255 -0.33 1.51 -12.10
N VAL A 256 -1.07 0.49 -11.67
CA VAL A 256 -0.51 -0.83 -11.31
C VAL A 256 0.04 -1.56 -12.53
N LEU A 257 -0.55 -1.44 -13.72
CA LEU A 257 -0.12 -2.20 -14.88
C LEU A 257 1.34 -1.92 -15.30
N PRO A 258 1.79 -0.67 -15.50
CA PRO A 258 3.19 -0.37 -15.77
C PRO A 258 4.12 -0.79 -14.63
N ILE A 259 3.70 -0.56 -13.37
CA ILE A 259 4.49 -0.94 -12.19
C ILE A 259 4.67 -2.46 -12.14
N ALA A 260 3.61 -3.22 -12.40
CA ALA A 260 3.63 -4.67 -12.49
C ALA A 260 4.53 -5.14 -13.63
N SER A 261 4.44 -4.51 -14.81
CA SER A 261 5.34 -4.81 -15.92
C SER A 261 6.80 -4.63 -15.52
N ILE A 262 7.17 -3.51 -14.89
CA ILE A 262 8.55 -3.29 -14.42
C ILE A 262 8.93 -4.30 -13.35
N LEU A 263 8.05 -4.61 -12.41
CA LEU A 263 8.30 -5.59 -11.35
C LEU A 263 8.55 -6.99 -11.92
N PHE A 264 7.64 -7.50 -12.74
CA PHE A 264 7.76 -8.86 -13.29
C PHE A 264 8.88 -8.96 -14.31
N ILE A 265 9.00 -7.99 -15.23
CA ILE A 265 10.11 -7.98 -16.20
C ILE A 265 11.44 -7.80 -15.46
N GLY A 266 11.50 -6.94 -14.45
CA GLY A 266 12.68 -6.74 -13.61
C GLY A 266 13.12 -8.05 -12.95
N VAL A 267 12.21 -8.71 -12.24
CA VAL A 267 12.48 -9.99 -11.56
C VAL A 267 12.88 -11.10 -12.54
N PHE A 268 12.23 -11.21 -13.71
CA PHE A 268 12.48 -12.31 -14.64
C PHE A 268 13.61 -12.07 -15.66
N LEU A 269 13.89 -10.81 -16.04
CA LEU A 269 14.88 -10.49 -17.08
C LEU A 269 16.09 -9.69 -16.58
N LEU A 270 15.93 -8.86 -15.54
CA LEU A 270 16.97 -7.92 -15.10
C LEU A 270 17.60 -8.31 -13.74
N GLY A 271 17.06 -9.30 -13.04
CA GLY A 271 17.51 -9.69 -11.70
C GLY A 271 17.07 -8.71 -10.60
N ALA A 272 17.63 -8.86 -9.40
CA ALA A 272 17.41 -7.87 -8.35
C ALA A 272 18.11 -6.55 -8.67
N GLY A 273 17.44 -5.47 -8.30
CA GLY A 273 18.02 -4.14 -8.34
C GLY A 273 17.06 -3.10 -7.83
N THR A 274 17.52 -1.85 -7.86
CA THR A 274 16.78 -0.69 -7.37
C THR A 274 15.39 -0.55 -7.98
N LEU A 275 15.23 -0.87 -9.28
CA LEU A 275 13.94 -0.82 -9.97
C LEU A 275 12.94 -1.84 -9.44
N VAL A 276 13.39 -3.03 -9.05
CA VAL A 276 12.53 -4.07 -8.47
C VAL A 276 12.03 -3.64 -7.10
N ASP A 277 12.89 -3.06 -6.26
CA ASP A 277 12.55 -2.61 -4.90
C ASP A 277 11.50 -1.47 -4.90
N ILE A 278 11.69 -0.46 -5.75
CA ILE A 278 10.70 0.61 -5.92
C ILE A 278 9.40 0.04 -6.50
N SER A 279 9.49 -0.84 -7.50
CA SER A 279 8.28 -1.37 -8.15
C SER A 279 7.47 -2.28 -7.23
N LEU A 280 8.12 -3.06 -6.37
CA LEU A 280 7.46 -3.93 -5.40
C LEU A 280 6.67 -3.13 -4.37
N SER A 281 7.27 -2.06 -3.83
CA SER A 281 6.62 -1.18 -2.84
C SER A 281 5.44 -0.44 -3.45
N LEU A 282 5.61 0.08 -4.67
CA LEU A 282 4.53 0.70 -5.44
C LEU A 282 3.42 -0.30 -5.77
N PHE A 283 3.75 -1.53 -6.16
CA PHE A 283 2.78 -2.55 -6.54
C PHE A 283 1.88 -2.94 -5.37
N ILE A 284 2.49 -3.37 -4.26
CA ILE A 284 1.77 -3.76 -3.04
C ILE A 284 0.97 -2.56 -2.52
N GLY A 285 1.63 -1.41 -2.37
CA GLY A 285 1.02 -0.25 -1.78
C GLY A 285 -0.13 0.31 -2.61
N THR A 286 -0.05 0.31 -3.95
CA THR A 286 -1.15 0.81 -4.80
C THR A 286 -2.38 -0.10 -4.70
N ILE A 287 -2.21 -1.42 -4.58
CA ILE A 287 -3.33 -2.35 -4.36
C ILE A 287 -3.99 -2.09 -3.01
N VAL A 288 -3.20 -1.93 -1.96
CA VAL A 288 -3.70 -1.61 -0.61
C VAL A 288 -4.40 -0.24 -0.60
N ALA A 289 -3.83 0.76 -1.28
CA ALA A 289 -4.39 2.10 -1.41
C ALA A 289 -5.74 2.10 -2.12
N ALA A 290 -5.87 1.34 -3.23
CA ALA A 290 -7.12 1.20 -3.97
C ALA A 290 -8.25 0.63 -3.10
N ALA A 291 -7.92 -0.30 -2.20
CA ALA A 291 -8.89 -0.88 -1.27
C ALA A 291 -9.21 0.07 -0.09
N SER A 292 -8.21 0.78 0.44
CA SER A 292 -8.36 1.56 1.69
C SER A 292 -9.45 2.63 1.60
N THR A 293 -9.49 3.43 0.53
CA THR A 293 -10.49 4.51 0.41
C THR A 293 -11.93 3.95 0.37
N LEU A 294 -12.14 2.89 -0.40
CA LEU A 294 -13.46 2.33 -0.69
C LEU A 294 -14.00 1.49 0.47
N PHE A 295 -13.16 0.67 1.09
CA PHE A 295 -13.56 -0.30 2.12
C PHE A 295 -13.30 0.16 3.55
N VAL A 296 -12.47 1.19 3.76
CA VAL A 296 -12.08 1.65 5.09
C VAL A 296 -12.53 3.08 5.34
N ALA A 297 -11.99 4.05 4.58
CA ALA A 297 -12.21 5.46 4.86
C ALA A 297 -13.69 5.85 4.72
N SER A 298 -14.34 5.45 3.62
CA SER A 298 -15.74 5.81 3.36
C SER A 298 -16.73 5.14 4.33
N PRO A 299 -16.63 3.83 4.62
CA PRO A 299 -17.49 3.19 5.62
C PRO A 299 -17.24 3.71 7.05
N LEU A 300 -15.98 4.02 7.40
CA LEU A 300 -15.65 4.64 8.69
C LEU A 300 -16.31 6.01 8.84
N TYR A 301 -16.26 6.85 7.79
CA TYR A 301 -16.93 8.15 7.80
C TYR A 301 -18.43 8.03 8.08
N ALA A 302 -19.11 7.07 7.42
CA ALA A 302 -20.53 6.83 7.65
C ALA A 302 -20.81 6.44 9.12
N LEU A 303 -20.02 5.54 9.71
CA LEU A 303 -20.18 5.14 11.11
C LEU A 303 -19.92 6.28 12.09
N LEU A 304 -18.91 7.13 11.83
CA LEU A 304 -18.63 8.30 12.68
C LEU A 304 -19.78 9.31 12.71
N ARG A 305 -20.58 9.39 11.64
CA ARG A 305 -21.75 10.28 11.56
C ARG A 305 -23.07 9.62 11.94
N ALA A 306 -23.17 8.29 11.91
CA ALA A 306 -24.40 7.56 12.20
C ALA A 306 -25.02 7.88 13.58
N ASN A 307 -24.19 8.24 14.57
CA ASN A 307 -24.66 8.56 15.91
C ASN A 307 -25.14 10.01 16.10
N GLU A 308 -25.08 10.85 15.08
CA GLU A 308 -25.51 12.24 15.21
C GLU A 308 -27.03 12.39 15.23
N PRO A 309 -27.60 13.27 16.09
CA PRO A 309 -29.04 13.47 16.15
C PRO A 309 -29.66 13.83 14.80
N ALA A 310 -29.02 14.75 14.07
CA ALA A 310 -29.46 15.18 12.74
C ALA A 310 -29.46 14.06 11.69
N VAL A 311 -28.53 13.11 11.80
CA VAL A 311 -28.45 11.95 10.90
C VAL A 311 -29.55 10.96 11.24
N LYS A 312 -29.71 10.63 12.52
CA LYS A 312 -30.78 9.71 12.99
C LYS A 312 -32.17 10.23 12.63
N GLU A 313 -32.45 11.49 12.91
CA GLU A 313 -33.74 12.14 12.58
C GLU A 313 -34.02 12.07 11.07
N GLN A 314 -33.01 12.33 10.24
CA GLN A 314 -33.16 12.27 8.79
C GLN A 314 -33.40 10.83 8.30
N GLU A 315 -32.63 9.86 8.79
CA GLU A 315 -32.77 8.46 8.38
C GLU A 315 -34.11 7.85 8.85
N GLU A 316 -34.59 8.24 10.04
CA GLU A 316 -35.91 7.87 10.55
C GLU A 316 -37.02 8.48 9.71
N ALA A 317 -36.93 9.77 9.37
CA ALA A 317 -37.91 10.43 8.49
C ALA A 317 -37.99 9.78 7.10
N VAL A 318 -36.85 9.39 6.52
CA VAL A 318 -36.82 8.64 5.25
C VAL A 318 -37.49 7.28 5.41
N ARG A 319 -37.18 6.55 6.49
CA ARG A 319 -37.79 5.24 6.78
C ARG A 319 -39.30 5.35 6.93
N GLU A 320 -39.79 6.32 7.68
CA GLU A 320 -41.23 6.54 7.87
C GLU A 320 -41.94 6.85 6.56
N LEU A 321 -41.33 7.65 5.69
CA LEU A 321 -41.88 7.95 4.36
C LEU A 321 -41.93 6.70 3.47
N ARG A 322 -40.91 5.83 3.51
CA ARG A 322 -40.92 4.55 2.77
C ARG A 322 -42.05 3.65 3.25
N LEU A 323 -42.19 3.51 4.56
CA LEU A 323 -43.26 2.71 5.17
C LEU A 323 -44.65 3.26 4.81
N LYS A 324 -44.83 4.59 4.83
CA LYS A 324 -46.08 5.24 4.39
C LYS A 324 -46.39 4.97 2.92
N ASN A 325 -45.36 4.87 2.08
CA ASN A 325 -45.51 4.59 0.65
C ASN A 325 -45.56 3.08 0.33
N GLY A 326 -45.56 2.20 1.33
CA GLY A 326 -45.57 0.75 1.14
C GLY A 326 -44.27 0.18 0.56
N ALA A 327 -43.17 0.94 0.58
CA ALA A 327 -41.87 0.51 0.11
C ALA A 327 -41.06 -0.16 1.23
N GLU A 328 -40.31 -1.21 0.89
CA GLU A 328 -39.38 -1.82 1.85
C GLU A 328 -38.23 -0.87 2.21
N ASP A 329 -37.72 -0.97 3.44
CA ASP A 329 -36.60 -0.14 3.90
C ASP A 329 -35.24 -0.73 3.50
N VAL A 330 -35.08 -0.91 2.18
CA VAL A 330 -33.86 -1.44 1.55
C VAL A 330 -33.20 -0.29 0.77
N PRO A 331 -31.85 -0.22 0.70
CA PRO A 331 -31.18 0.77 -0.12
C PRO A 331 -31.72 0.74 -1.55
N PRO A 332 -32.29 1.85 -2.05
CA PRO A 332 -32.87 1.85 -3.39
C PRO A 332 -31.75 1.70 -4.41
N VAL A 333 -31.95 0.80 -5.37
CA VAL A 333 -31.21 0.86 -6.63
C VAL A 333 -31.72 2.11 -7.32
N ILE A 334 -30.84 3.10 -7.55
CA ILE A 334 -31.23 4.46 -7.95
C ILE A 334 -31.94 4.47 -9.32
N HIS A 335 -31.83 3.37 -10.05
CA HIS A 335 -32.56 3.07 -11.27
C HIS A 335 -33.10 1.62 -11.26
N ALA A 336 -33.83 1.20 -10.22
CA ALA A 336 -34.84 0.17 -10.42
C ALA A 336 -36.01 0.81 -11.17
N GLU A 337 -36.30 0.29 -12.35
CA GLU A 337 -37.27 0.77 -13.35
C GLU A 337 -38.57 1.35 -12.75
N VAL A 338 -38.95 2.54 -13.25
CA VAL A 338 -40.35 2.88 -13.56
C VAL A 338 -40.56 2.56 -15.03
#